data_AF-A0AAI9WGC8-F1
#
_entry.id   AF-A0AAI9WGC8-F1
#
_cell.length_a   1.000
_cell.length_b   1.000
_cell.length_c   1.000
_cell.angle_alpha   90.00
_cell.angle_beta   90.00
_cell.angle_gamma   90.00
#
_symmetry.space_group_name_H-M   'P 1'
#
loop_
_entity.id
_entity.type
_entity.pdbx_description
1 polymer ?
#
loop_
_entity_poly.entity_id
_entity_poly.type
_entity_poly.pdbx_seq_one_letter_code
_entity_poly.pdbx_strand_id
1 'polypeptide(L)'
;MFIIIGIMLTGMLLGYLLRSKKLSWIHKIITLLIWILLFLLGIDVGGNESIIKGLHTLGLEAIIITVAAVAGSTLCAWGLWYLLYRWNRGKETKA
;
A
#
# COMPACT_ATOMS: atom_id res chain seq x y z
N MET A 1 5.71 -19.84 -8.49
CA MET A 1 4.96 -19.43 -7.29
C MET A 1 5.69 -19.75 -5.99
N PHE A 2 6.15 -20.98 -5.78
CA PHE A 2 6.92 -21.36 -4.58
C PHE A 2 8.16 -20.50 -4.32
N ILE A 3 8.88 -20.06 -5.36
CA ILE A 3 10.03 -19.16 -5.23
C ILE A 3 9.63 -17.81 -4.61
N ILE A 4 8.48 -17.26 -5.01
CA ILE A 4 7.97 -15.98 -4.50
C ILE A 4 7.63 -16.11 -3.01
N ILE A 5 6.95 -17.21 -2.65
CA ILE A 5 6.61 -17.53 -1.26
C ILE A 5 7.88 -17.72 -0.42
N GLY A 6 8.88 -18.44 -0.96
CA GLY A 6 10.17 -18.66 -0.30
C GLY A 6 10.93 -17.36 -0.05
N ILE A 7 10.95 -16.44 -1.02
CA ILE A 7 11.57 -15.12 -0.88
C ILE A 7 10.82 -14.28 0.16
N MET A 8 9.48 -14.28 0.17
CA MET A 8 8.68 -13.58 1.19
C MET A 8 8.98 -14.07 2.60
N LEU A 9 8.99 -15.40 2.81
CA LEU A 9 9.29 -16.00 4.11
C LEU A 9 10.71 -15.66 4.56
N THR A 10 11.68 -15.75 3.65
CA THR A 10 13.08 -15.45 3.93
C THR A 10 13.28 -13.97 4.26
N GLY A 11 12.60 -13.06 3.55
CA GLY A 11 12.61 -11.63 3.83
C GLY A 11 12.00 -11.28 5.19
N MET A 12 10.91 -11.95 5.58
CA MET A 12 10.30 -11.76 6.90
C MET A 12 11.22 -12.25 8.03
N LEU A 13 11.84 -13.42 7.86
CA LEU A 13 12.82 -13.97 8.80
C LEU A 13 14.04 -13.06 8.97
N LEU A 14 14.62 -12.58 7.86
CA LEU A 14 15.72 -11.62 7.87
C LEU A 14 15.32 -10.30 8.55
N GLY A 15 14.14 -9.77 8.23
CA GLY A 15 13.62 -8.55 8.86
C GLY A 15 13.39 -8.71 10.36
N TYR A 16 12.95 -9.89 10.80
CA TYR A 16 12.79 -10.21 12.21
C TYR A 16 14.14 -10.32 12.95
N LEU A 17 15.13 -10.96 12.34
CA LEU A 17 16.47 -11.11 12.91
C LEU A 17 17.22 -9.77 13.01
N LEU A 18 17.03 -8.87 12.03
CA LEU A 18 17.64 -7.53 12.01
C LEU A 18 16.88 -6.50 12.87
N ARG A 19 15.71 -6.84 13.43
CA ARG A 19 14.86 -5.94 14.23
C ARG A 19 15.55 -5.36 15.48
N SER A 20 16.55 -6.07 16.02
CA SER A 20 17.22 -5.67 17.27
C SER A 20 18.22 -4.51 17.11
N LYS A 21 18.61 -4.14 15.88
CA LYS A 21 19.54 -3.03 15.62
C LYS A 21 18.74 -1.80 15.16
N LYS A 22 19.00 -0.63 15.74
CA LYS A 22 18.45 0.64 15.22
C LYS A 22 19.15 1.00 13.91
N LEU A 23 18.62 0.49 12.80
CA LEU A 23 19.15 0.68 11.46
C LEU A 23 18.63 1.98 10.85
N SER A 24 18.94 3.13 11.47
CA SER A 24 18.57 4.44 10.93
C SER A 24 19.15 4.69 9.53
N TRP A 25 20.26 4.04 9.19
CA TRP A 25 20.87 4.08 7.86
C TRP A 25 20.00 3.39 6.79
N ILE A 26 19.26 2.35 7.15
CA ILE A 26 18.37 1.64 6.22
C ILE A 26 17.24 2.55 5.74
N HIS A 27 16.68 3.40 6.61
CA HIS A 27 15.68 4.36 6.19
C HIS A 27 16.22 5.31 5.10
N LYS A 28 17.47 5.76 5.26
CA LYS A 28 18.13 6.63 4.28
C LYS A 28 18.35 5.91 2.93
N ILE A 29 18.75 4.63 2.96
CA ILE A 29 18.86 3.81 1.74
C ILE A 29 17.50 3.62 1.08
N ILE A 30 16.47 3.26 1.85
CA ILE A 30 15.12 2.99 1.31
C ILE A 30 14.61 4.25 0.60
N THR A 31 14.72 5.42 1.22
CA THR A 31 14.30 6.68 0.60
C THR A 31 15.08 6.97 -0.69
N LEU A 32 16.40 6.74 -0.70
CA LEU A 32 17.23 6.89 -1.90
C LEU A 32 16.81 5.90 -3.00
N LEU A 33 16.50 4.66 -2.63
CA LEU A 33 16.06 3.62 -3.56
C LEU A 33 14.69 3.94 -4.15
N ILE A 34 13.76 4.47 -3.34
CA ILE A 34 12.45 4.96 -3.80
C ILE A 34 12.64 6.10 -4.80
N TRP A 35 13.52 7.06 -4.52
CA TRP A 35 13.84 8.13 -5.47
C TRP A 35 14.34 7.59 -6.80
N ILE A 36 15.30 6.66 -6.78
CA ILE A 36 15.82 6.03 -8.00
C ILE A 36 14.71 5.29 -8.75
N LEU A 37 13.89 4.52 -8.03
CA LEU A 37 12.80 3.73 -8.62
C LEU A 37 11.76 4.64 -9.27
N LEU A 38 11.35 5.71 -8.60
CA LEU A 38 10.41 6.70 -9.14
C LEU A 38 10.99 7.42 -10.36
N PHE A 39 12.28 7.74 -10.34
CA PHE A 39 12.96 8.34 -11.48
C PHE A 39 13.01 7.39 -12.69
N LEU A 40 13.39 6.13 -12.47
CA LEU A 40 13.43 5.11 -13.51
C LEU A 40 12.03 4.85 -14.10
N LEU A 41 11.02 4.75 -13.23
CA LEU A 41 9.63 4.63 -13.64
C LEU A 41 9.18 5.82 -14.49
N GLY A 42 9.56 7.05 -14.09
CA GLY A 42 9.25 8.26 -14.84
C GLY A 42 9.86 8.26 -16.25
N ILE A 43 11.09 7.77 -16.40
CA ILE A 43 11.74 7.62 -17.71
C ILE A 43 11.05 6.54 -18.55
N ASP A 44 10.76 5.38 -17.96
CA ASP A 44 10.15 4.25 -18.66
C ASP A 44 8.74 4.60 -19.18
N VAL A 45 7.95 5.26 -18.34
CA VAL A 45 6.61 5.76 -18.69
C VAL A 45 6.69 6.93 -19.68
N GLY A 46 7.63 7.86 -19.49
CA GLY A 46 7.80 9.05 -20.33
C GLY A 46 8.44 8.78 -21.70
N GLY A 47 9.19 7.69 -21.85
CA GLY A 47 9.77 7.26 -23.13
C GLY A 47 8.80 6.45 -24.00
N ASN A 48 7.68 5.99 -23.43
CA ASN A 48 6.73 5.13 -24.12
C ASN A 48 5.55 5.95 -24.67
N GLU A 49 5.59 6.27 -25.97
CA GLU A 49 4.52 7.02 -26.65
C GLU A 49 3.13 6.36 -26.53
N SER A 50 3.06 5.03 -26.43
CA SER A 50 1.78 4.32 -26.25
C SER A 50 1.19 4.58 -24.87
N ILE A 51 2.04 4.62 -23.84
CA ILE A 51 1.64 4.96 -22.48
C ILE A 51 1.26 6.44 -22.40
N ILE A 52 2.01 7.35 -23.01
CA ILE A 52 1.70 8.80 -23.03
C ILE A 52 0.38 9.09 -23.75
N LYS A 53 0.16 8.50 -24.93
CA LYS A 53 -1.10 8.67 -25.67
C LYS A 53 -2.28 8.00 -24.96
N GLY A 54 -2.02 6.87 -24.30
CA GLY A 54 -2.98 6.17 -23.43
C GLY A 54 -3.18 6.81 -22.06
N LEU A 55 -2.34 7.77 -21.65
CA LEU A 55 -2.29 8.28 -20.29
C LEU A 55 -3.57 9.04 -19.92
N HIS A 56 -4.22 9.68 -20.90
CA HIS A 56 -5.48 10.36 -20.67
C HIS A 56 -6.62 9.37 -20.37
N THR A 57 -6.71 8.26 -21.12
CA THR A 57 -7.75 7.24 -20.89
C THR A 57 -7.44 6.39 -19.65
N LEU A 58 -6.21 5.90 -19.52
CA LEU A 58 -5.76 5.12 -18.37
C LEU A 58 -5.76 5.96 -17.09
N GLY A 59 -5.41 7.24 -17.19
CA GLY A 59 -5.41 8.18 -16.07
C GLY A 59 -6.83 8.44 -15.55
N LEU A 60 -7.80 8.65 -16.43
CA LEU A 60 -9.20 8.82 -16.03
C LEU A 60 -9.76 7.55 -15.38
N GLU A 61 -9.49 6.39 -15.97
CA GLU A 61 -9.90 5.11 -15.40
C GLU A 61 -9.27 4.88 -14.01
N ALA A 62 -7.98 5.16 -13.86
CA ALA A 62 -7.29 5.10 -12.58
C ALA A 62 -7.86 6.07 -11.55
N ILE A 63 -8.23 7.30 -11.94
CA ILE A 63 -8.88 8.26 -11.03
C ILE A 63 -10.22 7.72 -10.53
N ILE A 64 -11.05 7.19 -11.43
CA ILE A 64 -12.36 6.64 -11.06
C ILE A 64 -12.18 5.45 -10.09
N ILE A 65 -11.27 4.52 -10.40
CA ILE A 65 -11.00 3.35 -9.56
C ILE A 65 -10.46 3.77 -8.19
N THR A 66 -9.51 4.70 -8.14
CA THR A 66 -8.91 5.18 -6.88
C THR A 66 -9.93 5.88 -5.99
N VAL A 67 -10.75 6.77 -6.55
CA VAL A 67 -11.81 7.46 -5.80
C VAL A 67 -12.83 6.45 -5.28
N ALA A 68 -13.28 5.52 -6.14
CA ALA A 68 -14.22 4.48 -5.74
C ALA A 68 -13.65 3.56 -4.65
N ALA A 69 -12.39 3.14 -4.78
CA ALA A 69 -11.71 2.28 -3.81
C ALA A 69 -11.49 2.98 -2.46
N VAL A 70 -11.07 4.24 -2.46
CA VAL A 70 -10.88 5.04 -1.23
C VAL A 70 -12.23 5.27 -0.56
N ALA A 71 -13.24 5.75 -1.30
CA ALA A 71 -14.57 5.99 -0.74
C ALA A 71 -15.19 4.70 -0.19
N GLY A 72 -15.12 3.59 -0.94
CA GLY A 72 -15.61 2.29 -0.50
C GLY A 72 -14.89 1.79 0.76
N SER A 73 -13.56 1.90 0.81
CA SER A 73 -12.77 1.48 1.98
C SER A 73 -13.09 2.31 3.21
N THR A 74 -13.22 3.63 3.08
CA THR A 74 -13.57 4.52 4.19
C THR A 74 -14.99 4.26 4.69
N LEU A 75 -15.96 4.04 3.80
CA LEU A 75 -17.35 3.71 4.17
C LEU A 75 -17.42 2.36 4.89
N CYS A 76 -16.71 1.34 4.41
CA CYS A 76 -16.63 0.05 5.08
C CYS A 76 -15.97 0.16 6.47
N ALA A 77 -14.88 0.91 6.59
CA ALA A 77 -14.22 1.14 7.87
C ALA A 77 -15.13 1.87 8.87
N TRP A 78 -15.88 2.87 8.40
CA TRP A 78 -16.88 3.58 9.20
C TRP A 78 -18.05 2.67 9.60
N GLY A 79 -18.55 1.83 8.69
CA GLY A 79 -19.59 0.85 8.98
C GLY A 79 -19.14 -0.18 10.01
N LEU A 80 -17.92 -0.68 9.91
CA LEU A 80 -17.32 -1.59 10.89
C LEU A 80 -17.19 -0.90 12.25
N TRP A 81 -16.70 0.34 12.29
CA TRP A 81 -16.63 1.13 13.52
C TRP A 81 -18.01 1.29 14.14
N TYR A 82 -19.02 1.65 13.36
CA TYR A 82 -20.38 1.87 13.84
C TYR A 82 -21.00 0.58 14.39
N LEU A 83 -20.81 -0.55 13.72
CA LEU A 83 -21.28 -1.86 14.16
C LEU A 83 -20.60 -2.28 15.47
N LEU A 84 -19.28 -2.10 15.57
CA LEU A 84 -18.50 -2.43 16.77
C LEU A 84 -18.88 -1.53 17.95
N TYR A 85 -19.08 -0.23 17.70
CA TYR A 85 -19.53 0.73 18.71
C TYR A 85 -20.94 0.40 19.23
N ARG A 86 -21.87 0.05 18.33
CA ARG A 86 -23.21 -0.41 18.69
C ARG A 86 -23.17 -1.71 19.50
N TRP A 87 -22.27 -2.62 19.16
CA TRP A 87 -22.13 -3.89 19.87
C TRP A 87 -21.55 -3.71 21.27
N ASN A 88 -20.56 -2.82 21.44
CA ASN A 88 -20.01 -2.49 22.75
C ASN A 88 -21.01 -1.78 23.67
N ARG A 89 -21.85 -0.87 23.15
CA ARG A 89 -22.95 -0.25 23.93
C ARG A 89 -23.96 -1.24 24.49
N GLY A 90 -24.20 -2.37 23.80
CA GLY A 90 -25.10 -3.43 24.27
C GLY A 90 -24.55 -4.26 25.44
N LYS A 91 -23.24 -4.20 25.70
CA LYS A 91 -22.60 -4.93 26.81
C LYS A 91 -22.58 -4.13 28.12
N GLU A 92 -22.65 -2.79 28.05
CA GLU A 92 -22.67 -1.92 29.24
C GLU A 92 -24.06 -1.84 29.89
N THR A 93 -25.16 -2.09 29.17
CA THR A 93 -26.52 -2.10 29.75
C THR A 93 -26.89 -3.46 30.39
N LYS A 94 -25.97 -4.43 30.36
CA LYS A 94 -26.15 -5.79 30.88
C LYS A 94 -25.24 -6.08 32.09
N ALA A 95 -24.44 -5.10 32.53
CA ALA A 95 -23.61 -5.17 33.72
C ALA A 95 -24.28 -4.43 34.89
#